data_AF-A0AAD8ENU3-F1
#
_entry.id   AF-A0AAD8ENU3-F1
#
_cell.length_a   1.000
_cell.length_b   1.000
_cell.length_c   1.000
_cell.angle_alpha   90.00
_cell.angle_beta   90.00
_cell.angle_gamma   90.00
#
_symmetry.space_group_name_H-M   'P 1'
#
loop_
_entity.id
_entity.type
_entity.pdbx_description
1 polymer ?
#
loop_
_entity_poly.entity_id
_entity_poly.type
_entity_poly.pdbx_seq_one_letter_code
_entity_poly.pdbx_strand_id
1 'polypeptide(L)'
;YSFNMYTPSMIAAGSIAAALHGLDWTGKSGCSLNKLLHLLHRITAIEMDYLQSCLHQIEQMVTASLNSDHVTCSESSENDLSSNSASAVNSRSNVDHSSLHGGTEKIVEHGKAGTPTDVRDIHF
;
A
#
# COMPACT_ATOMS: atom_id res chain seq x y z
N TYR A 1 -8.44 2.64 -15.45
CA TYR A 1 -9.21 1.75 -14.55
C TYR A 1 -10.25 2.58 -13.81
N SER A 2 -11.48 2.08 -13.63
CA SER A 2 -12.56 2.83 -12.97
C SER A 2 -13.06 2.08 -11.74
N PHE A 3 -12.37 2.30 -10.62
CA PHE A 3 -12.73 1.66 -9.35
C PHE A 3 -13.88 2.33 -8.60
N ASN A 4 -14.34 3.52 -9.04
CA ASN A 4 -15.49 4.21 -8.45
C ASN A 4 -16.80 3.41 -8.53
N MET A 5 -16.87 2.37 -9.34
CA MET A 5 -18.02 1.47 -9.43
C MET A 5 -17.95 0.30 -8.43
N TYR A 6 -16.82 0.10 -7.76
CA TYR A 6 -16.64 -0.98 -6.80
C TYR A 6 -16.71 -0.44 -5.37
N THR A 7 -17.35 -1.20 -4.48
CA THR A 7 -17.34 -0.89 -3.04
C THR A 7 -15.93 -1.07 -2.47
N PRO A 8 -15.56 -0.36 -1.39
CA PRO A 8 -14.25 -0.51 -0.77
C PRO A 8 -13.91 -1.97 -0.40
N SER A 9 -14.90 -2.74 0.07
CA SER A 9 -14.73 -4.15 0.39
C SER A 9 -14.38 -5.01 -0.82
N MET A 10 -14.92 -4.68 -2.00
CA MET A 10 -14.65 -5.41 -3.24
C MET A 10 -13.25 -5.15 -3.76
N ILE A 11 -12.82 -3.89 -3.71
CA ILE A 11 -11.44 -3.51 -4.07
C ILE A 11 -10.45 -4.18 -3.12
N ALA A 12 -10.74 -4.23 -1.81
CA ALA A 12 -9.92 -4.91 -0.83
C ALA A 12 -9.83 -6.42 -1.09
N ALA A 13 -10.96 -7.08 -1.35
CA ALA A 13 -11.00 -8.51 -1.65
C ALA A 13 -10.26 -8.86 -2.95
N GLY A 14 -10.49 -8.08 -4.02
CA GLY A 14 -9.77 -8.22 -5.29
C GLY A 14 -8.26 -8.03 -5.12
N SER A 15 -7.84 -7.05 -4.32
CA SER A 15 -6.43 -6.79 -4.01
C SER A 15 -5.77 -7.96 -3.27
N ILE A 16 -6.46 -8.54 -2.27
CA ILE A 16 -5.98 -9.73 -1.54
C ILE A 16 -5.84 -10.91 -2.50
N ALA A 17 -6.84 -11.15 -3.34
CA ALA A 17 -6.81 -12.24 -4.31
C ALA A 17 -5.66 -12.08 -5.31
N ALA A 18 -5.47 -10.86 -5.86
CA ALA A 18 -4.39 -10.55 -6.80
C ALA A 18 -3.01 -10.75 -6.16
N ALA A 19 -2.82 -10.28 -4.92
CA ALA A 19 -1.56 -10.43 -4.20
C ALA A 19 -1.22 -11.90 -3.92
N LEU A 20 -2.19 -12.69 -3.44
CA LEU A 20 -1.99 -14.11 -3.16
C LEU A 20 -1.76 -14.91 -4.45
N HIS A 21 -2.44 -14.54 -5.54
CA HIS A 21 -2.21 -15.14 -6.86
C HIS A 21 -0.80 -14.85 -7.37
N GLY A 22 -0.35 -13.59 -7.32
CA GLY A 22 1.00 -13.18 -7.74
C GLY A 22 2.14 -13.74 -6.88
N LEU A 23 1.89 -14.04 -5.60
CA LEU A 23 2.85 -14.66 -4.68
C LEU A 23 2.94 -16.18 -4.79
N ASP A 24 2.23 -16.79 -5.75
CA ASP A 24 2.04 -18.24 -5.88
C ASP A 24 1.63 -18.91 -4.55
N TRP A 25 0.79 -18.20 -3.78
CA TRP A 25 0.26 -18.74 -2.53
C TRP A 25 -0.57 -20.00 -2.78
N THR A 26 -1.21 -20.10 -3.95
CA THR A 26 -2.03 -21.24 -4.35
C THR A 26 -1.22 -22.52 -4.49
N GLY A 27 0.01 -22.46 -5.01
CA GLY A 27 0.92 -23.61 -5.06
C GLY A 27 1.41 -24.05 -3.69
N LYS A 28 1.67 -23.09 -2.79
CA LYS A 28 2.25 -23.33 -1.45
C LYS A 28 1.24 -23.81 -0.41
N SER A 29 0.00 -23.33 -0.50
CA SER A 29 -1.06 -23.62 0.48
C SER A 29 -1.92 -24.83 0.12
N GLY A 30 -1.80 -25.35 -1.11
CA GLY A 30 -2.71 -26.37 -1.64
C GLY A 30 -4.15 -25.86 -1.84
N CYS A 31 -4.40 -24.55 -1.68
CA CYS A 31 -5.69 -23.93 -1.90
C CYS A 31 -5.72 -23.30 -3.29
N SER A 32 -6.70 -23.67 -4.12
CA SER A 32 -6.87 -23.05 -5.43
C SER A 32 -7.35 -21.60 -5.32
N LEU A 33 -7.03 -20.78 -6.32
CA LEU A 33 -7.52 -19.39 -6.42
C LEU A 33 -9.06 -19.34 -6.37
N ASN A 34 -9.73 -20.29 -7.03
CA ASN A 34 -11.19 -20.42 -6.97
C ASN A 34 -11.71 -20.64 -5.55
N LYS A 35 -11.01 -21.43 -4.73
CA LYS A 35 -11.39 -21.64 -3.32
C LYS A 35 -11.25 -20.35 -2.52
N LEU A 36 -10.18 -19.59 -2.74
CA LEU A 36 -9.98 -18.28 -2.12
C LEU A 36 -11.09 -17.29 -2.51
N LEU A 37 -11.45 -17.22 -3.80
CA LEU A 37 -12.53 -16.38 -4.28
C LEU A 37 -13.89 -16.77 -3.68
N HIS A 38 -14.16 -18.08 -3.54
CA HIS A 38 -15.34 -18.57 -2.80
C HIS A 38 -15.36 -18.13 -1.33
N LEU A 39 -14.21 -18.12 -0.65
CA LEU A 39 -14.12 -17.64 0.72
C LEU A 39 -14.37 -16.13 0.81
N LEU A 40 -13.76 -15.35 -0.08
CA LEU A 40 -13.95 -13.91 -0.16
C LEU A 40 -15.40 -13.54 -0.48
N HIS A 41 -16.01 -14.20 -1.47
CA HIS A 41 -17.44 -14.09 -1.78
C HIS A 41 -18.30 -14.31 -0.53
N ARG A 42 -18.05 -15.41 0.21
CA ARG A 42 -18.83 -15.75 1.41
C ARG A 42 -18.67 -14.72 2.55
N ILE A 43 -17.46 -14.18 2.74
CA ILE A 43 -17.18 -13.23 3.83
C ILE A 43 -17.71 -11.84 3.51
N THR A 44 -17.57 -11.40 2.26
CA THR A 44 -17.91 -10.04 1.82
C THR A 44 -19.32 -9.91 1.26
N ALA A 45 -20.01 -11.04 1.03
CA ALA A 45 -21.30 -11.12 0.35
C ALA A 45 -21.32 -10.47 -1.05
N ILE A 46 -20.16 -10.41 -1.72
CA ILE A 46 -20.00 -9.88 -3.08
C ILE A 46 -20.14 -11.03 -4.05
N GLU A 47 -21.03 -10.92 -5.02
CA GLU A 47 -21.22 -11.90 -6.10
C GLU A 47 -19.91 -12.27 -6.82
N MET A 48 -19.78 -13.55 -7.18
CA MET A 48 -18.54 -14.12 -7.71
C MET A 48 -18.07 -13.42 -8.99
N ASP A 49 -19.01 -13.12 -9.90
CA ASP A 49 -18.70 -12.51 -11.20
C ASP A 49 -18.10 -11.11 -11.05
N TYR A 50 -18.62 -10.32 -10.11
CA TYR A 50 -18.09 -9.00 -9.79
C TYR A 50 -16.73 -9.09 -9.11
N LEU A 51 -16.54 -10.08 -8.23
CA LEU A 51 -15.26 -10.32 -7.58
C LEU A 51 -14.17 -10.73 -8.58
N GLN A 52 -14.48 -11.62 -9.52
CA GLN A 52 -13.56 -12.02 -10.60
C GLN A 52 -13.23 -10.85 -11.53
N SER A 53 -14.24 -10.05 -11.89
CA SER A 53 -14.05 -8.85 -12.71
C SER A 53 -13.15 -7.82 -12.02
N CYS A 54 -13.35 -7.62 -10.72
CA CYS A 54 -12.53 -6.73 -9.90
C CYS A 54 -11.07 -7.23 -9.83
N LEU A 55 -10.87 -8.52 -9.55
CA LEU A 55 -9.54 -9.17 -9.57
C LEU A 55 -8.84 -8.94 -10.90
N HIS A 56 -9.48 -9.28 -12.02
CA HIS A 56 -8.90 -9.14 -13.35
C HIS A 56 -8.55 -7.68 -13.68
N GLN A 57 -9.37 -6.73 -13.24
CA GLN A 57 -9.09 -5.31 -13.43
C GLN A 57 -7.85 -4.85 -12.63
N ILE A 58 -7.67 -5.36 -11.42
CA ILE A 58 -6.49 -5.08 -10.58
C ILE A 58 -5.24 -5.70 -11.21
N GLU A 59 -5.29 -6.95 -11.67
CA GLU A 59 -4.15 -7.62 -12.31
C GLU A 59 -3.72 -6.91 -13.60
N GLN A 60 -4.69 -6.50 -14.43
CA GLN A 60 -4.39 -5.70 -15.62
C GLN A 60 -3.74 -4.37 -15.27
N MET A 61 -4.22 -3.69 -14.22
CA MET A 61 -3.63 -2.44 -13.74
C MET A 61 -2.19 -2.64 -13.31
N VAL A 62 -1.93 -3.64 -12.47
CA VAL A 62 -0.58 -3.95 -12.00
C VAL A 62 0.33 -4.25 -13.20
N THR A 63 -0.13 -5.08 -14.14
CA THR A 63 0.64 -5.44 -15.34
C THR A 63 0.94 -4.22 -16.22
N ALA A 64 -0.05 -3.34 -16.42
CA ALA A 64 0.13 -2.13 -17.21
C ALA A 64 1.09 -1.14 -16.53
N SER A 65 1.04 -0.99 -15.21
CA SER A 65 1.96 -0.15 -14.46
C SER A 65 3.41 -0.64 -14.63
N LEU A 66 3.66 -1.94 -14.46
CA LEU A 66 5.00 -2.52 -14.64
C LEU A 66 5.54 -2.33 -16.06
N ASN A 67 4.66 -2.39 -17.07
CA ASN A 67 5.05 -2.15 -18.46
C ASN A 67 5.25 -0.66 -18.78
N SER A 68 4.51 0.23 -18.11
CA SER A 68 4.61 1.68 -18.28
C SER A 68 5.91 2.23 -17.68
N ASP A 69 6.38 1.64 -16.58
CA ASP A 69 7.67 1.99 -15.96
C ASP A 69 8.87 1.66 -16.88
N HIS A 70 8.66 0.86 -17.94
CA HIS A 70 9.66 0.59 -18.98
C HIS A 70 9.61 1.60 -20.15
N VAL A 71 8.61 2.49 -20.23
CA VAL A 71 8.34 3.34 -21.40
C VAL A 71 8.44 4.85 -21.11
N THR A 72 8.85 5.27 -19.91
CA THR A 72 9.17 6.69 -19.62
C THR A 72 10.66 6.94 -19.47
N CYS A 73 11.40 6.67 -20.56
CA CYS A 73 12.70 7.28 -20.84
C CYS A 73 12.68 7.84 -22.27
N SER A 74 11.90 8.88 -22.50
CA SER A 74 12.03 9.75 -23.67
C SER A 74 11.61 11.16 -23.28
N GLU A 75 12.43 11.77 -22.43
CA GLU A 75 12.55 13.21 -22.36
C GLU A 75 13.94 13.55 -22.92
N SER A 76 13.95 14.38 -23.96
CA SER A 76 15.15 14.82 -24.66
C SER A 76 16.00 15.68 -23.74
N SER A 77 17.10 15.16 -23.22
CA SER A 77 18.28 15.94 -22.83
C SER A 77 19.50 15.03 -22.68
N GLU A 78 20.59 15.49 -23.24
CA GLU A 78 21.85 14.82 -23.49
C GLU A 78 22.67 14.74 -22.18
N ASN A 79 22.98 13.54 -21.67
CA ASN A 79 24.31 13.13 -21.20
C ASN A 79 24.33 11.76 -20.46
N ASP A 80 25.34 10.97 -20.85
CA ASP A 80 26.08 9.93 -20.12
C ASP A 80 25.40 8.66 -19.55
N LEU A 81 25.55 7.60 -20.35
CA LEU A 81 26.10 6.27 -20.00
C LEU A 81 26.16 5.89 -18.50
N SER A 82 25.33 4.91 -18.10
CA SER A 82 25.81 3.59 -17.63
C SER A 82 24.64 2.66 -17.28
N SER A 83 24.61 1.56 -18.02
CA SER A 83 23.92 0.32 -17.69
C SER A 83 24.31 -0.19 -16.30
N ASN A 84 23.33 -0.45 -15.43
CA ASN A 84 23.38 -1.64 -14.59
C ASN A 84 21.97 -2.10 -14.19
N SER A 85 21.56 -3.21 -14.79
CA SER A 85 20.44 -4.03 -14.34
C SER A 85 20.81 -4.69 -13.00
N ALA A 86 20.07 -4.35 -11.94
CA ALA A 86 20.02 -5.14 -10.73
C ALA A 86 18.63 -5.01 -10.10
N SER A 87 17.81 -6.05 -10.28
CA SER A 87 16.63 -6.32 -9.49
C SER A 87 17.04 -6.38 -8.01
N ALA A 88 16.68 -5.36 -7.24
CA ALA A 88 16.84 -5.37 -5.79
C ALA A 88 15.54 -4.92 -5.14
N VAL A 89 14.77 -5.90 -4.66
CA VAL A 89 13.76 -5.68 -3.63
C VAL A 89 14.45 -5.08 -2.42
N ASN A 90 14.26 -3.80 -2.17
CA ASN A 90 14.73 -3.16 -0.95
C ASN A 90 13.66 -2.21 -0.41
N SER A 91 12.83 -2.72 0.49
CA SER A 91 12.07 -1.90 1.42
C SER A 91 12.62 -2.14 2.82
N ARG A 92 13.74 -1.49 3.12
CA ARG A 92 14.16 -1.20 4.49
C ARG A 92 14.32 0.31 4.59
N SER A 93 13.29 1.00 5.08
CA SER A 93 13.43 2.39 5.53
C SER A 93 14.23 2.37 6.84
N ASN A 94 15.54 2.45 6.69
CA ASN A 94 16.48 2.72 7.76
C ASN A 94 16.47 4.24 8.00
N VAL A 95 15.90 4.67 9.11
CA VAL A 95 15.88 6.08 9.51
C VAL A 95 17.21 6.37 10.19
N ASP A 96 18.09 7.09 9.49
CA ASP A 96 19.31 7.66 10.07
C ASP A 96 19.01 9.10 10.52
N HIS A 97 19.16 9.37 11.80
CA HIS A 97 19.93 10.55 12.19
C HIS A 97 20.61 10.29 13.53
N SER A 98 21.92 10.14 13.41
CA SER A 98 22.88 9.98 14.49
C SER A 98 23.20 11.33 15.16
N SER A 99 23.32 11.34 16.49
CA SER A 99 24.52 11.81 17.22
C SER A 99 24.27 12.04 18.72
N LEU A 100 24.77 11.09 19.50
CA LEU A 100 25.75 11.22 20.60
C LEU A 100 25.64 12.34 21.65
N HIS A 101 26.00 11.93 22.88
CA HIS A 101 26.42 12.70 24.08
C HIS A 101 25.27 12.93 25.08
N GLY A 102 25.21 12.33 26.26
CA GLY A 102 26.25 11.96 27.21
C GLY A 102 26.08 12.84 28.45
N GLY A 103 25.68 12.26 29.59
CA GLY A 103 25.66 12.99 30.87
C GLY A 103 24.37 12.86 31.67
N THR A 104 24.56 12.70 32.97
CA THR A 104 23.63 12.49 34.07
C THR A 104 22.57 13.59 34.28
N GLU A 105 21.59 13.28 35.13
CA GLU A 105 20.90 14.19 36.08
C GLU A 105 19.38 14.46 35.88
N LYS A 106 18.63 14.08 36.93
CA LYS A 106 17.41 14.71 37.51
C LYS A 106 16.04 14.60 36.81
N ILE A 107 15.19 13.80 37.48
CA ILE A 107 13.77 13.97 37.89
C ILE A 107 13.15 15.36 37.58
N VAL A 108 11.82 15.33 37.30
CA VAL A 108 10.83 16.45 37.15
C VAL A 108 10.52 16.68 35.64
N GLU A 109 9.29 16.67 35.10
CA GLU A 109 7.98 17.18 35.56
C GLU A 109 6.85 16.63 34.66
N HIS A 110 5.62 16.57 35.19
CA HIS A 110 4.41 16.25 34.41
C HIS A 110 3.99 17.42 33.50
N GLY A 111 4.22 17.29 32.20
CA GLY A 111 3.68 18.20 31.18
C GLY A 111 2.21 17.90 30.88
N LYS A 112 1.31 18.46 31.69
CA LYS A 112 -0.14 18.45 31.52
C LYS A 112 -0.53 18.96 30.11
N ALA A 113 -1.28 18.16 29.34
CA ALA A 113 -1.84 18.56 28.05
C ALA A 113 -2.76 19.78 28.23
N GLY A 114 -2.24 20.97 27.96
CA GLY A 114 -3.01 22.21 27.97
C GLY A 114 -3.76 22.34 26.66
N THR A 115 -5.03 21.92 26.63
CA THR A 115 -5.94 22.37 25.57
C THR A 115 -6.28 23.84 25.86
N PRO A 116 -5.92 24.79 24.98
CA PRO A 116 -6.29 26.18 25.19
C PRO A 116 -7.80 26.29 24.95
N THR A 117 -8.57 26.35 26.02
CA THR A 117 -9.98 26.70 25.96
C THR A 117 -10.06 28.22 26.04
N ASP A 118 -9.95 28.88 24.89
CA ASP A 118 -10.19 30.30 24.75
C ASP A 118 -11.71 30.54 24.87
N VAL A 119 -12.16 31.00 26.04
CA VAL A 119 -13.56 31.37 26.31
C VAL A 119 -13.65 32.88 26.26
N ARG A 120 -14.30 33.43 25.23
CA ARG A 120 -14.53 34.87 25.12
C ARG A 120 -15.76 35.26 25.94
N ASP A 121 -15.62 36.27 26.79
CA ASP A 121 -16.72 36.83 27.58
C ASP A 121 -17.80 37.44 26.68
N ILE A 122 -19.04 37.02 26.91
CA ILE A 122 -20.25 37.61 26.31
C ILE A 122 -20.71 38.77 27.20
N HIS A 123 -20.55 39.99 26.70
CA HIS A 123 -21.18 41.17 27.30
C HIS A 123 -22.64 41.25 26.81
N PHE A 124 -23.57 41.39 27.75
CA PHE A 124 -24.99 41.70 27.50
C PHE A 124 -25.23 43.21 27.51
#